data_AF-A0A3P6T0Z5-F1
#
_entry.id   AF-A0A3P6T0Z5-F1
#
_cell.length_a   1.000
_cell.length_b   1.000
_cell.length_c   1.000
_cell.angle_alpha   90.00
_cell.angle_beta   90.00
_cell.angle_gamma   90.00
#
_symmetry.space_group_name_H-M   'P 1'
#
loop_
_entity.id
_entity.type
_entity.pdbx_description
1 polymer ?
#
loop_
_entity_poly.entity_id
_entity_poly.type
_entity_poly.pdbx_seq_one_letter_code
_entity_poly.pdbx_strand_id
1 'polypeptide(L)'
;MDLNFAPLIILTILGDCSIGIMDGNVILEKPIVTCEPERIFIQIRTSKSAASRIYAEDRSSDPNCTSDDTNQFALSLGHCGMTAKKTKNPPSVIYRICITVQLYPFFITVSDRSYCVQCVYLVTDVIDNLQQSLSVSDSAPSMLEPQFNLLAPRCSYQIRRNSTDGPLIHYASIGETVYHIWQCYGENFQMLVQNCYVEDGEGNHILIISSDGCGVDRYVLKTPVYSFDRRTASQVKMKSLLKLQQKTN
;
A
#
# COMPACT_ATOMS: atom_id res chain seq x y z
N MET A 1 -22.63 -43.66 67.94
CA MET A 1 -23.79 -42.82 67.59
C MET A 1 -23.57 -41.55 68.42
N ASP A 2 -23.04 -40.44 67.90
CA ASP A 2 -23.23 -39.85 66.57
C ASP A 2 -22.01 -38.99 66.18
N LEU A 3 -21.61 -39.06 64.91
CA LEU A 3 -20.65 -38.14 64.29
C LEU A 3 -21.44 -37.20 63.37
N ASN A 4 -21.57 -35.94 63.78
CA ASN A 4 -22.19 -34.87 63.00
C ASN A 4 -21.31 -34.53 61.78
N PHE A 5 -21.84 -34.73 60.58
CA PHE A 5 -21.27 -34.21 59.34
C PHE A 5 -22.00 -32.93 58.95
N ALA A 6 -21.33 -31.78 59.10
CA ALA A 6 -21.78 -30.52 58.51
C ALA A 6 -21.26 -30.43 57.05
N PRO A 7 -22.10 -30.12 56.05
CA PRO A 7 -21.64 -29.98 54.68
C PRO A 7 -20.99 -28.60 54.48
N LEU A 8 -19.75 -28.59 53.98
CA LEU A 8 -19.10 -27.37 53.48
C LEU A 8 -19.73 -26.97 52.14
N ILE A 9 -20.43 -25.84 52.11
CA ILE A 9 -20.93 -25.21 50.89
C ILE A 9 -19.80 -24.34 50.32
N ILE A 10 -19.15 -24.80 49.25
CA ILE A 10 -18.17 -24.02 48.50
C ILE A 10 -18.95 -23.14 47.51
N LEU A 11 -19.02 -21.83 47.80
CA LEU A 11 -19.62 -20.85 46.91
C LEU A 11 -18.59 -20.46 45.84
N THR A 12 -18.66 -21.07 44.65
CA THR A 12 -17.83 -20.65 43.51
C THR A 12 -18.39 -19.36 42.92
N ILE A 13 -17.69 -18.25 43.19
CA ILE A 13 -17.97 -16.96 42.57
C ILE A 13 -17.51 -17.05 41.12
N LEU A 14 -18.44 -17.31 40.20
CA LEU A 14 -18.21 -17.12 38.77
C LEU A 14 -18.16 -15.61 38.52
N GLY A 15 -16.97 -15.03 38.68
CA GLY A 15 -16.68 -13.69 38.22
C GLY A 15 -16.76 -13.66 36.71
N ASP A 16 -17.86 -13.11 36.19
CA ASP A 16 -18.05 -12.92 34.76
C ASP A 16 -17.11 -11.79 34.31
N CYS A 17 -15.94 -12.16 33.79
CA CYS A 17 -15.03 -11.23 33.16
C CYS A 17 -15.63 -10.84 31.82
N SER A 18 -16.48 -9.81 31.82
CA SER A 18 -16.92 -9.18 30.59
C SER A 18 -15.69 -8.53 29.97
N ILE A 19 -15.08 -9.23 29.01
CA ILE A 19 -14.04 -8.69 28.14
C ILE A 19 -14.72 -7.59 27.32
N GLY A 20 -14.63 -6.35 27.80
CA GLY A 20 -14.97 -5.20 27.00
C GLY A 20 -14.09 -5.21 25.76
N ILE A 21 -14.67 -5.47 24.60
CA ILE A 21 -13.96 -5.40 23.34
C ILE A 21 -13.58 -3.93 23.14
N MET A 22 -12.31 -3.60 23.34
CA MET A 22 -11.74 -2.31 22.92
C MET A 22 -11.72 -2.30 21.38
N ASP A 23 -12.84 -1.91 20.77
CA ASP A 23 -12.88 -1.71 19.33
C ASP A 23 -11.84 -0.64 18.95
N GLY A 24 -10.92 -0.95 18.05
CA GLY A 24 -9.90 0.00 17.62
C GLY A 24 -10.51 1.24 16.95
N ASN A 25 -9.77 2.36 16.91
CA ASN A 25 -10.10 3.43 15.98
C ASN A 25 -9.99 2.87 14.55
N VAL A 26 -10.97 3.15 13.70
CA VAL A 26 -11.02 2.67 12.31
C VAL A 26 -11.49 3.77 11.37
N ILE A 27 -11.02 3.72 10.12
CA ILE A 27 -11.51 4.59 9.05
C ILE A 27 -12.85 4.02 8.55
N LEU A 28 -13.90 4.83 8.62
CA LEU A 28 -15.28 4.39 8.36
C LEU A 28 -15.57 4.21 6.88
N GLU A 29 -15.03 5.10 6.04
CA GLU A 29 -15.31 5.15 4.61
C GLU A 29 -14.13 5.74 3.82
N LYS A 30 -14.23 5.72 2.49
CA LYS A 30 -13.22 6.36 1.63
C LYS A 30 -13.20 7.88 1.90
N PRO A 31 -12.02 8.51 1.91
CA PRO A 31 -11.92 9.95 2.14
C PRO A 31 -12.69 10.76 1.09
N ILE A 32 -13.31 11.85 1.54
CA ILE A 32 -13.96 12.82 0.66
C ILE A 32 -12.87 13.74 0.13
N VAL A 33 -12.80 13.87 -1.20
CA VAL A 33 -11.79 14.69 -1.89
C VAL A 33 -12.47 15.90 -2.53
N THR A 34 -11.92 17.08 -2.28
CA THR A 34 -12.30 18.33 -2.92
C THR A 34 -11.10 18.90 -3.68
N CYS A 35 -11.19 18.90 -5.01
CA CYS A 35 -10.16 19.43 -5.89
C CYS A 35 -10.41 20.93 -6.12
N GLU A 36 -9.60 21.79 -5.50
CA GLU A 36 -9.65 23.24 -5.68
C GLU A 36 -8.59 23.70 -6.70
N PRO A 37 -8.65 24.93 -7.24
CA PRO A 37 -7.72 25.40 -8.27
C PRO A 37 -6.24 25.35 -7.89
N GLU A 38 -5.90 25.54 -6.61
CA GLU A 38 -4.50 25.62 -6.14
C GLU A 38 -4.12 24.49 -5.16
N ARG A 39 -5.09 23.73 -4.66
CA ARG A 39 -4.86 22.67 -3.67
C ARG A 39 -5.88 21.54 -3.74
N ILE A 40 -5.52 20.39 -3.18
CA ILE A 40 -6.40 19.25 -2.97
C ILE A 40 -6.71 19.17 -1.48
N PHE A 41 -7.98 19.20 -1.12
CA PHE A 41 -8.44 19.02 0.25
C PHE A 41 -9.02 17.61 0.42
N ILE A 42 -8.63 16.93 1.49
CA ILE A 42 -9.00 15.55 1.79
C ILE A 42 -9.58 15.50 3.19
N GLN A 43 -10.77 14.94 3.32
CA GLN A 43 -11.46 14.79 4.60
C GLN A 43 -11.69 13.31 4.91
N ILE A 44 -11.19 12.89 6.07
CA ILE A 44 -11.23 11.52 6.57
C ILE A 44 -12.34 11.42 7.63
N ARG A 45 -13.00 10.28 7.70
CA ARG A 45 -13.95 9.96 8.77
C ARG A 45 -13.50 8.71 9.53
N THR A 46 -13.29 8.88 10.82
CA THR A 46 -12.83 7.85 11.75
C THR A 46 -13.91 7.55 12.79
N SER A 47 -13.88 6.34 13.38
CA SER A 47 -14.90 5.87 14.30
C SER A 47 -14.84 6.50 15.70
N LYS A 48 -13.64 6.87 16.18
CA LYS A 48 -13.43 7.30 17.56
C LYS A 48 -12.69 8.62 17.68
N SER A 49 -11.46 8.69 17.16
CA SER A 49 -10.58 9.86 17.30
C SER A 49 -10.04 10.29 15.94
N ALA A 50 -9.54 11.52 15.86
CA ALA A 50 -8.81 11.98 14.68
C ALA A 50 -7.67 11.01 14.33
N ALA A 51 -7.30 10.97 13.05
CA ALA A 51 -6.10 10.29 12.63
C ALA A 51 -4.89 10.95 13.30
N SER A 52 -3.98 10.13 13.82
CA SER A 52 -2.79 10.64 14.48
C SER A 52 -1.85 11.30 13.48
N ARG A 53 -1.78 10.77 12.26
CA ARG A 53 -0.92 11.33 11.22
C ARG A 53 -1.46 11.02 9.83
N ILE A 54 -1.46 12.01 8.95
CA ILE A 54 -1.78 11.87 7.53
C ILE A 54 -0.62 12.43 6.75
N TYR A 55 -0.08 11.69 5.78
CA TYR A 55 1.08 12.15 5.03
C TYR A 55 1.04 11.69 3.58
N ALA A 56 1.71 12.43 2.69
CA ALA A 56 1.96 11.99 1.33
C ALA A 56 3.00 10.86 1.30
N GLU A 57 2.80 9.86 0.44
CA GLU A 57 3.73 8.74 0.26
C GLU A 57 5.15 9.25 -0.04
N ASP A 58 6.15 8.56 0.51
CA ASP A 58 7.58 8.93 0.45
C ASP A 58 7.92 10.31 1.04
N ARG A 59 6.98 10.98 1.72
CA ARG A 59 7.13 12.34 2.29
C ARG A 59 6.71 12.44 3.76
N SER A 60 6.69 11.33 4.51
CA SER A 60 6.33 11.29 5.94
C SER A 60 7.23 12.12 6.87
N SER A 61 8.44 12.44 6.41
CA SER A 61 9.41 13.27 7.14
C SER A 61 9.30 14.76 6.81
N ASP A 62 8.53 15.13 5.78
CA ASP A 62 8.35 16.53 5.38
C ASP A 62 7.13 17.11 6.11
N PRO A 63 7.31 18.13 6.98
CA PRO A 63 6.21 18.72 7.73
C PRO A 63 5.19 19.44 6.82
N ASN A 64 5.58 19.86 5.60
CA ASN A 64 4.64 20.47 4.66
C ASN A 64 3.75 19.44 3.95
N CYS A 65 4.12 18.16 4.04
CA CYS A 65 3.43 17.04 3.41
C CYS A 65 2.83 16.08 4.43
N THR A 66 2.65 16.55 5.66
CA THR A 66 2.15 15.79 6.80
C THR A 66 1.13 16.63 7.57
N SER A 67 0.20 15.97 8.24
CA SER A 67 -0.78 16.58 9.13
C SER A 67 -1.04 15.66 10.30
N ASP A 68 -0.77 16.15 11.50
CA ASP A 68 -0.86 15.38 12.73
C ASP A 68 -2.16 15.70 13.48
N ASP A 69 -2.70 14.68 14.17
CA ASP A 69 -3.88 14.77 15.04
C ASP A 69 -5.12 15.43 14.42
N THR A 70 -5.34 15.18 13.14
CA THR A 70 -6.46 15.75 12.38
C THR A 70 -7.05 14.77 11.37
N ASN A 71 -8.30 15.01 10.99
CA ASN A 71 -9.02 14.28 9.95
C ASN A 71 -9.07 15.06 8.63
N GLN A 72 -8.26 16.10 8.49
CA GLN A 72 -8.23 16.97 7.32
C GLN A 72 -6.80 17.08 6.82
N PHE A 73 -6.62 17.01 5.51
CA PHE A 73 -5.32 17.18 4.89
C PHE A 73 -5.42 18.02 3.63
N ALA A 74 -4.55 19.01 3.51
CA ALA A 74 -4.52 19.94 2.39
C ALA A 74 -3.15 19.92 1.73
N LEU A 75 -3.13 19.73 0.42
CA LEU A 75 -1.90 19.64 -0.38
C LEU A 75 -1.94 20.66 -1.52
N SER A 76 -0.94 21.53 -1.59
CA SER A 76 -0.76 22.42 -2.74
C SER A 76 -0.46 21.60 -4.00
N LEU A 77 -1.04 22.01 -5.13
CA LEU A 77 -0.79 21.34 -6.41
C LEU A 77 0.71 21.35 -6.76
N GLY A 78 1.20 20.24 -7.31
CA GLY A 78 2.59 20.09 -7.75
C GLY A 78 3.61 19.89 -6.62
N HIS A 79 3.20 19.87 -5.35
CA HIS A 79 4.08 19.64 -4.21
C HIS A 79 3.95 18.21 -3.66
N CYS A 80 4.77 17.84 -2.68
CA CYS A 80 4.67 16.57 -1.95
C CYS A 80 4.74 15.31 -2.83
N GLY A 81 5.50 15.36 -3.93
CA GLY A 81 5.63 14.22 -4.86
C GLY A 81 4.40 14.01 -5.76
N MET A 82 3.49 14.98 -5.82
CA MET A 82 2.30 14.93 -6.68
C MET A 82 2.71 14.84 -8.16
N THR A 83 2.15 13.86 -8.85
CA THR A 83 2.41 13.63 -10.27
C THR A 83 1.37 14.38 -11.11
N ALA A 84 1.82 15.01 -12.19
CA ALA A 84 0.95 15.74 -13.13
C ALA A 84 1.05 15.13 -14.52
N LYS A 85 -0.09 14.74 -15.10
CA LYS A 85 -0.19 14.21 -16.46
C LYS A 85 -1.10 15.08 -17.31
N LYS A 86 -0.57 15.66 -18.38
CA LYS A 86 -1.36 16.42 -19.36
C LYS A 86 -2.02 15.45 -20.35
N THR A 87 -3.29 15.68 -20.65
CA THR A 87 -4.09 14.96 -21.64
C THR A 87 -4.54 15.95 -22.71
N LYS A 88 -4.56 15.53 -23.98
CA LYS A 88 -4.92 16.41 -25.10
C LYS A 88 -6.40 16.33 -25.49
N ASN A 89 -7.09 15.23 -25.16
CA ASN A 89 -8.46 14.97 -25.58
C ASN A 89 -9.28 14.34 -24.42
N PRO A 90 -10.07 15.13 -23.68
CA PRO A 90 -10.10 16.60 -23.70
C PRO A 90 -8.81 17.20 -23.09
N PRO A 91 -8.44 18.44 -23.48
CA PRO A 91 -7.34 19.18 -22.87
C PRO A 91 -7.51 19.23 -21.35
N SER A 92 -6.63 18.58 -20.61
CA SER A 92 -6.74 18.50 -19.16
C SER A 92 -5.39 18.20 -18.50
N VAL A 93 -5.29 18.54 -17.23
CA VAL A 93 -4.17 18.16 -16.36
C VAL A 93 -4.72 17.28 -15.25
N ILE A 94 -4.19 16.07 -15.15
CA ILE A 94 -4.52 15.09 -14.14
C ILE A 94 -3.44 15.14 -13.07
N TYR A 95 -3.80 15.57 -11.87
CA TYR A 95 -2.94 15.49 -10.69
C TYR A 95 -3.24 14.22 -9.91
N ARG A 96 -2.20 13.47 -9.53
CA ARG A 96 -2.31 12.25 -8.72
C ARG A 96 -1.32 12.29 -7.56
N ILE A 97 -1.83 12.00 -6.37
CA ILE A 97 -1.05 11.89 -5.14
C ILE A 97 -1.57 10.71 -4.31
N CYS A 98 -0.68 9.96 -3.67
CA CYS A 98 -1.04 8.89 -2.75
C CYS A 98 -0.69 9.34 -1.32
N ILE A 99 -1.62 9.13 -0.40
CA ILE A 99 -1.50 9.52 1.00
C ILE A 99 -1.69 8.30 1.90
N THR A 100 -1.07 8.31 3.07
CA THR A 100 -1.28 7.32 4.13
C THR A 100 -1.94 7.99 5.32
N VAL A 101 -3.03 7.38 5.82
CA VAL A 101 -3.76 7.78 7.02
C VAL A 101 -3.41 6.79 8.13
N GLN A 102 -2.69 7.29 9.12
CA GLN A 102 -2.23 6.55 10.29
C GLN A 102 -3.06 6.94 11.52
N LEU A 103 -3.73 5.97 12.14
CA LEU A 103 -4.63 6.22 13.27
C LEU A 103 -3.93 6.23 14.62
N TYR A 104 -2.70 5.71 14.71
CA TYR A 104 -1.95 5.58 15.96
C TYR A 104 -0.57 6.25 15.86
N PRO A 105 -0.11 6.99 16.89
CA PRO A 105 1.05 7.89 16.80
C PRO A 105 2.41 7.23 16.60
N PHE A 106 2.62 6.02 17.13
CA PHE A 106 3.97 5.45 17.25
C PHE A 106 4.31 4.42 16.18
N PHE A 107 3.31 3.84 15.51
CA PHE A 107 3.54 2.76 14.54
C PHE A 107 2.36 2.62 13.59
N ILE A 108 2.64 2.05 12.41
CA ILE A 108 1.64 1.73 11.41
C ILE A 108 0.86 0.50 11.85
N THR A 109 -0.46 0.54 11.75
CA THR A 109 -1.37 -0.52 12.18
C THR A 109 -2.20 -1.09 11.03
N VAL A 110 -2.89 -2.20 11.28
CA VAL A 110 -3.85 -2.81 10.32
C VAL A 110 -5.03 -1.89 10.02
N SER A 111 -5.34 -0.94 10.92
CA SER A 111 -6.40 0.05 10.71
C SER A 111 -5.98 1.20 9.80
N ASP A 112 -4.68 1.36 9.52
CA ASP A 112 -4.15 2.41 8.68
C ASP A 112 -4.37 2.08 7.20
N ARG A 113 -4.52 3.11 6.38
CA ARG A 113 -4.86 2.95 4.96
C ARG A 113 -4.13 3.95 4.10
N SER A 114 -3.69 3.49 2.93
CA SER A 114 -3.25 4.38 1.85
C SER A 114 -4.35 4.62 0.84
N TYR A 115 -4.44 5.84 0.33
CA TYR A 115 -5.39 6.27 -0.70
C TYR A 115 -4.68 7.06 -1.78
N CYS A 116 -4.84 6.65 -3.04
CA CYS A 116 -4.41 7.43 -4.19
C CYS A 116 -5.56 8.30 -4.69
N VAL A 117 -5.38 9.61 -4.59
CA VAL A 117 -6.30 10.65 -5.04
C VAL A 117 -5.92 11.07 -6.46
N GLN A 118 -6.93 11.30 -7.30
CA GLN A 118 -6.75 11.80 -8.65
C GLN A 118 -7.75 12.92 -8.94
N CYS A 119 -7.24 14.12 -9.24
CA CYS A 119 -8.02 15.29 -9.63
C CYS A 119 -7.78 15.58 -11.12
N VAL A 120 -8.86 15.83 -11.87
CA VAL A 120 -8.78 16.15 -13.30
C VAL A 120 -9.24 17.59 -13.49
N TYR A 121 -8.31 18.44 -13.91
CA TYR A 121 -8.59 19.84 -14.24
C TYR A 121 -8.68 19.98 -15.75
N LEU A 122 -9.86 20.32 -16.25
CA LEU A 122 -10.02 20.63 -17.66
C LEU A 122 -9.35 21.96 -17.95
N VAL A 123 -8.50 22.00 -18.98
CA VAL A 123 -7.99 23.26 -19.51
C VAL A 123 -9.08 23.76 -20.45
N THR A 124 -10.04 24.46 -19.88
CA THR A 124 -10.94 25.30 -20.68
C THR A 124 -10.18 26.57 -21.01
N ASP A 125 -10.16 26.95 -22.28
CA ASP A 125 -9.77 28.28 -22.72
C ASP A 125 -10.79 29.29 -22.16
N VAL A 126 -10.75 29.55 -20.86
CA VAL A 126 -11.38 30.74 -20.31
C VAL A 126 -10.46 31.85 -20.78
N ILE A 127 -10.98 32.58 -21.77
CA ILE A 127 -10.42 33.81 -22.30
C ILE A 127 -10.37 34.81 -21.13
N ASP A 128 -9.32 34.74 -20.33
CA ASP A 128 -8.93 35.84 -19.46
C ASP A 128 -7.76 36.56 -20.14
N ASN A 129 -8.15 37.65 -20.81
CA ASN A 129 -7.33 38.76 -21.25
C ASN A 129 -6.44 38.52 -22.48
N LEU A 130 -7.04 38.89 -23.61
CA LEU A 130 -6.37 39.51 -24.75
C LEU A 130 -5.31 40.52 -24.28
N GLN A 131 -4.01 40.19 -24.42
CA GLN A 131 -2.98 41.18 -24.71
C GLN A 131 -1.73 40.54 -25.33
N GLN A 132 -1.58 40.83 -26.63
CA GLN A 132 -0.34 40.99 -27.39
C GLN A 132 0.55 39.77 -27.69
N SER A 133 0.41 39.32 -28.94
CA SER A 133 1.45 39.00 -29.92
C SER A 133 2.87 38.68 -29.43
N LEU A 134 3.37 37.49 -29.77
CA LEU A 134 4.59 37.37 -30.55
C LEU A 134 4.62 36.02 -31.28
N SER A 135 4.65 36.09 -32.60
CA SER A 135 4.94 34.98 -33.49
C SER A 135 6.43 34.65 -33.43
N VAL A 136 6.78 33.41 -33.07
CA VAL A 136 8.08 32.81 -33.43
C VAL A 136 7.82 31.38 -33.87
N SER A 137 8.06 31.14 -35.16
CA SER A 137 8.07 29.83 -35.79
C SER A 137 9.38 29.10 -35.49
N ASP A 138 9.34 27.78 -35.71
CA ASP A 138 10.45 26.83 -35.83
C ASP A 138 10.95 26.21 -34.51
N SER A 139 11.01 24.89 -34.32
CA SER A 139 10.91 23.73 -35.21
C SER A 139 10.38 22.55 -34.37
N ALA A 140 9.75 21.56 -35.00
CA ALA A 140 9.33 20.35 -34.29
C ALA A 140 10.57 19.51 -33.93
N PRO A 141 10.86 19.24 -32.65
CA PRO A 141 11.73 18.11 -32.33
C PRO A 141 10.91 16.87 -32.66
N SER A 142 11.37 16.10 -33.65
CA SER A 142 10.96 14.73 -33.86
C SER A 142 11.45 13.89 -32.68
N MET A 143 10.82 14.07 -31.52
CA MET A 143 10.88 13.05 -30.48
C MET A 143 9.89 11.99 -30.89
N LEU A 144 10.43 10.99 -31.58
CA LEU A 144 9.89 9.64 -31.60
C LEU A 144 9.40 9.35 -30.17
N GLU A 145 8.08 9.34 -30.00
CA GLU A 145 7.48 8.71 -28.84
C GLU A 145 8.10 7.32 -28.76
N PRO A 146 8.62 6.85 -27.62
CA PRO A 146 8.55 5.43 -27.40
C PRO A 146 7.06 5.15 -27.40
N GLN A 147 6.53 4.72 -28.55
CA GLN A 147 5.32 3.94 -28.59
C GLN A 147 5.59 2.84 -27.58
N PHE A 148 5.02 2.98 -26.38
CA PHE A 148 4.90 1.87 -25.46
C PHE A 148 3.97 0.90 -26.19
N ASN A 149 4.61 0.09 -27.04
CA ASN A 149 3.99 -1.07 -27.61
C ASN A 149 3.32 -1.80 -26.44
N LEU A 150 2.08 -2.19 -26.69
CA LEU A 150 1.19 -2.96 -25.83
C LEU A 150 1.72 -4.40 -25.59
N LEU A 151 3.03 -4.53 -25.39
CA LEU A 151 3.77 -5.79 -25.35
C LEU A 151 4.42 -6.06 -23.99
N ALA A 152 4.36 -5.15 -23.00
CA ALA A 152 4.90 -5.46 -21.67
C ALA A 152 4.04 -6.54 -20.98
N PRO A 153 4.64 -7.62 -20.43
CA PRO A 153 3.89 -8.70 -19.80
C PRO A 153 3.21 -8.21 -18.52
N ARG A 154 1.98 -8.66 -18.29
CA ARG A 154 1.24 -8.36 -17.05
C ARG A 154 1.65 -9.36 -15.97
N CYS A 155 2.32 -8.89 -14.93
CA CYS A 155 2.78 -9.73 -13.82
C CYS A 155 1.91 -9.57 -12.57
N SER A 156 1.73 -10.65 -11.83
CA SER A 156 1.02 -10.70 -10.56
C SER A 156 1.86 -11.41 -9.51
N TYR A 157 1.68 -11.03 -8.25
CA TYR A 157 2.35 -11.62 -7.11
C TYR A 157 1.31 -12.02 -6.06
N GLN A 158 1.41 -13.24 -5.53
CA GLN A 158 0.44 -13.84 -4.63
C GLN A 158 1.17 -14.61 -3.52
N ILE A 159 0.58 -14.62 -2.32
CA ILE A 159 1.02 -15.49 -1.23
C ILE A 159 -0.05 -16.55 -0.97
N ARG A 160 0.37 -17.81 -0.89
CA ARG A 160 -0.50 -18.97 -0.65
C ARG A 160 -0.08 -19.78 0.55
N ARG A 161 -1.04 -20.37 1.25
CA ARG A 161 -0.80 -21.20 2.44
C ARG A 161 -0.54 -22.66 2.05
N ASN A 162 0.46 -23.29 2.68
CA ASN A 162 0.78 -24.72 2.65
C ASN A 162 1.17 -25.34 1.29
N SER A 163 0.78 -24.78 0.14
CA SER A 163 1.20 -25.23 -1.19
C SER A 163 1.16 -24.11 -2.23
N THR A 164 1.74 -24.36 -3.42
CA THR A 164 1.68 -23.46 -4.58
C THR A 164 0.27 -23.25 -5.12
N ASP A 165 -0.65 -24.17 -4.85
CA ASP A 165 -2.06 -24.09 -5.27
C ASP A 165 -3.00 -23.83 -4.08
N GLY A 166 -2.44 -23.57 -2.90
CA GLY A 166 -3.20 -23.36 -1.68
C GLY A 166 -4.05 -22.08 -1.68
N PRO A 167 -4.81 -21.83 -0.60
CA PRO A 167 -5.63 -20.63 -0.50
C PRO A 167 -4.74 -19.38 -0.45
N LEU A 168 -5.21 -18.33 -1.14
CA LEU A 168 -4.63 -16.99 -1.06
C LEU A 168 -4.71 -16.47 0.38
N ILE A 169 -3.61 -15.89 0.84
CA ILE A 169 -3.51 -15.34 2.19
C ILE A 169 -2.82 -13.97 2.15
N HIS A 170 -3.24 -13.09 3.04
CA HIS A 170 -2.60 -11.78 3.26
C HIS A 170 -1.77 -11.75 4.55
N TYR A 171 -1.93 -12.78 5.39
CA TYR A 171 -1.24 -12.95 6.66
C TYR A 171 -0.98 -14.43 6.92
N ALA A 172 0.09 -14.69 7.65
CA ALA A 172 0.48 -16.03 8.09
C ALA A 172 0.84 -16.04 9.58
N SER A 173 0.41 -17.08 10.28
CA SER A 173 0.77 -17.30 11.67
C SER A 173 2.17 -17.88 11.79
N ILE A 174 2.81 -17.68 12.94
CA ILE A 174 4.13 -18.27 13.22
C ILE A 174 4.02 -19.78 13.12
N GLY A 175 4.94 -20.41 12.38
CA GLY A 175 4.95 -21.85 12.15
C GLY A 175 4.10 -22.33 10.96
N GLU A 176 3.42 -21.43 10.24
CA GLU A 176 2.77 -21.73 8.96
C GLU A 176 3.79 -21.69 7.80
N THR A 177 3.64 -22.62 6.86
CA THR A 177 4.42 -22.62 5.62
C THR A 177 3.68 -21.78 4.59
N VAL A 178 4.39 -20.84 3.97
CA VAL A 178 3.82 -19.99 2.91
C VAL A 178 4.63 -20.06 1.62
N TYR A 179 3.92 -19.86 0.53
CA TYR A 179 4.45 -19.89 -0.83
C TYR A 179 4.24 -18.53 -1.48
N HIS A 180 5.33 -17.92 -1.91
CA HIS A 180 5.35 -16.73 -2.74
C HIS A 180 5.29 -17.16 -4.19
N ILE A 181 4.39 -16.58 -4.97
CA ILE A 181 4.16 -16.96 -6.37
C ILE A 181 4.13 -15.70 -7.21
N TRP A 182 5.00 -15.63 -8.21
CA TRP A 182 5.01 -14.61 -9.24
C TRP A 182 4.56 -15.23 -10.55
N GLN A 183 3.66 -14.57 -11.28
CA GLN A 183 3.17 -15.05 -12.56
C GLN A 183 3.02 -13.91 -13.55
N CYS A 184 3.66 -14.03 -14.71
CA CYS A 184 3.59 -13.05 -15.80
C CYS A 184 2.84 -13.61 -17.02
N TYR A 185 1.94 -12.81 -17.57
CA TYR A 185 1.15 -13.11 -18.76
C TYR A 185 1.66 -12.28 -19.95
N GLY A 186 1.96 -12.94 -21.06
CA GLY A 186 2.47 -12.33 -22.28
C GLY A 186 3.21 -13.35 -23.15
N GLU A 187 3.29 -13.10 -24.45
CA GLU A 187 4.03 -13.96 -25.39
C GLU A 187 5.48 -13.50 -25.51
N ASN A 188 6.43 -14.45 -25.62
CA ASN A 188 7.86 -14.18 -25.79
C ASN A 188 8.60 -13.47 -24.63
N PHE A 189 8.09 -13.58 -23.40
CA PHE A 189 8.78 -13.06 -22.20
C PHE A 189 9.14 -14.17 -21.21
N GLN A 190 10.24 -13.94 -20.49
CA GLN A 190 10.68 -14.74 -19.36
C GLN A 190 10.91 -13.81 -18.17
N MET A 191 10.59 -14.29 -16.97
CA MET A 191 10.67 -13.51 -15.75
C MET A 191 11.94 -13.87 -14.96
N LEU A 192 12.55 -12.85 -14.37
CA LEU A 192 13.58 -12.96 -13.33
C LEU A 192 13.15 -12.12 -12.13
N VAL A 193 12.98 -12.76 -10.99
CA VAL A 193 12.71 -12.12 -9.70
C VAL A 193 14.06 -11.76 -9.08
N GLN A 194 14.33 -10.46 -8.90
CA GLN A 194 15.59 -9.93 -8.35
C GLN A 194 15.34 -8.70 -7.50
N ASN A 195 16.29 -8.34 -6.62
CA ASN A 195 16.24 -7.15 -5.77
C ASN A 195 14.94 -7.04 -4.94
N CYS A 196 14.59 -8.10 -4.22
CA CYS A 196 13.42 -8.09 -3.35
C CYS A 196 13.82 -7.73 -1.92
N TYR A 197 12.99 -6.92 -1.26
CA TYR A 197 13.21 -6.41 0.08
C TYR A 197 12.01 -6.72 0.97
N VAL A 198 12.27 -6.90 2.27
CA VAL A 198 11.26 -6.91 3.32
C VAL A 198 11.37 -5.60 4.09
N GLU A 199 10.23 -4.98 4.36
CA GLU A 199 10.11 -3.78 5.18
C GLU A 199 9.68 -4.20 6.60
N ASP A 200 10.41 -3.77 7.63
CA ASP A 200 10.16 -4.13 9.02
C ASP A 200 9.10 -3.23 9.72
N GLY A 201 8.48 -2.32 8.97
CA GLY A 201 7.50 -1.36 9.47
C GLY A 201 8.10 -0.08 10.05
N GLU A 202 9.43 -0.04 10.27
CA GLU A 202 10.18 1.18 10.64
C GLU A 202 10.85 1.83 9.41
N GLY A 203 10.59 1.28 8.21
CA GLY A 203 11.16 1.74 6.95
C GLY A 203 12.53 1.16 6.63
N ASN A 204 13.03 0.21 7.44
CA ASN A 204 14.26 -0.50 7.09
C ASN A 204 13.94 -1.55 6.04
N HIS A 205 14.70 -1.51 4.94
CA HIS A 205 14.60 -2.49 3.87
C HIS A 205 15.69 -3.54 4.00
N ILE A 206 15.30 -4.78 4.23
CA ILE A 206 16.20 -5.93 4.32
C ILE A 206 16.15 -6.68 2.99
N LEU A 207 17.27 -6.74 2.28
CA LEU A 207 17.39 -7.48 1.02
C LEU A 207 17.25 -8.99 1.27
N ILE A 208 16.28 -9.62 0.60
CA ILE A 208 15.99 -11.06 0.71
C ILE A 208 16.26 -11.83 -0.59
N ILE A 209 16.21 -11.15 -1.74
CA ILE A 209 16.60 -11.71 -3.04
C ILE A 209 17.56 -10.72 -3.71
N SER A 210 18.77 -11.16 -4.01
CA SER A 210 19.82 -10.34 -4.61
C SER A 210 19.58 -10.05 -6.09
N SER A 211 20.46 -9.24 -6.69
CA SER A 211 20.40 -8.82 -8.09
C SER A 211 20.60 -9.96 -9.09
N ASP A 212 21.15 -11.09 -8.65
CA ASP A 212 21.30 -12.33 -9.42
C ASP A 212 20.05 -13.24 -9.31
N GLY A 213 19.02 -12.81 -8.59
CA GLY A 213 17.78 -13.56 -8.36
C GLY A 213 17.90 -14.71 -7.36
N CYS A 214 18.98 -14.75 -6.58
CA CYS A 214 19.20 -15.76 -5.55
C CYS A 214 18.71 -15.28 -4.17
N GLY A 215 18.25 -16.22 -3.34
CA GLY A 215 17.92 -15.91 -1.95
C GLY A 215 19.19 -15.59 -1.15
N VAL A 216 19.23 -14.42 -0.51
CA VAL A 216 20.40 -13.94 0.25
C VAL A 216 20.70 -14.84 1.45
N ASP A 217 19.65 -15.27 2.15
CA ASP A 217 19.72 -16.24 3.24
C ASP A 217 18.80 -17.44 2.97
N ARG A 218 19.41 -18.59 2.66
CA ARG A 218 18.72 -19.83 2.29
C ARG A 218 17.95 -20.47 3.45
N TYR A 219 18.22 -20.08 4.69
CA TYR A 219 17.52 -20.56 5.89
C TYR A 219 16.24 -19.76 6.16
N VAL A 220 16.23 -18.47 5.80
CA VAL A 220 15.06 -17.60 5.96
C VAL A 220 14.15 -17.69 4.74
N LEU A 221 14.71 -17.58 3.52
CA LEU A 221 13.99 -17.64 2.25
C LEU A 221 14.84 -18.35 1.18
N LYS A 222 14.35 -19.46 0.65
CA LYS A 222 15.04 -20.23 -0.40
C LYS A 222 15.10 -19.45 -1.72
N THR A 223 15.97 -19.82 -2.65
CA THR A 223 15.96 -19.20 -4.00
C THR A 223 14.66 -19.54 -4.75
N PRO A 224 14.02 -18.59 -5.47
CA PRO A 224 12.85 -18.87 -6.28
C PRO A 224 13.11 -19.95 -7.33
N VAL A 225 12.14 -20.85 -7.50
CA VAL A 225 12.14 -21.91 -8.50
C VAL A 225 11.22 -21.50 -9.65
N TYR A 226 11.76 -21.52 -10.86
CA TYR A 226 11.04 -21.12 -12.07
C TYR A 226 10.41 -22.31 -12.77
N SER A 227 9.24 -22.11 -13.35
CA SER A 227 8.64 -23.05 -14.29
C SER A 227 9.51 -23.19 -15.56
N PHE A 228 9.29 -24.26 -16.32
CA PHE A 228 10.05 -24.53 -17.55
C PHE A 228 9.99 -23.37 -18.56
N ASP A 229 8.82 -22.73 -18.68
CA ASP A 229 8.60 -21.56 -19.54
C ASP A 229 9.08 -20.23 -18.92
N ARG A 230 9.58 -20.25 -17.67
CA ARG A 230 9.99 -19.08 -16.87
C ARG A 230 8.93 -17.98 -16.78
N ARG A 231 7.65 -18.33 -16.88
CA ARG A 231 6.53 -17.39 -16.69
C ARG A 231 6.01 -17.38 -15.26
N THR A 232 6.31 -18.44 -14.51
CA THR A 232 5.94 -18.57 -13.10
C THR A 232 7.21 -18.79 -12.27
N ALA A 233 7.29 -18.11 -11.14
CA ALA A 233 8.31 -18.37 -10.12
C ALA A 233 7.61 -18.66 -8.80
N SER A 234 8.14 -19.61 -8.04
CA SER A 234 7.61 -19.99 -6.73
C SER A 234 8.73 -20.09 -5.70
N GLN A 235 8.47 -19.60 -4.49
CA GLN A 235 9.44 -19.62 -3.40
C GLN A 235 8.74 -20.00 -2.11
N VAL A 236 9.26 -21.03 -1.43
CA VAL A 236 8.74 -21.45 -0.13
C VAL A 236 9.49 -20.73 0.98
N LYS A 237 8.73 -20.16 1.91
CA LYS A 237 9.26 -19.77 3.21
C LYS A 237 9.06 -20.92 4.19
N MET A 238 10.16 -21.41 4.74
CA MET A 238 10.12 -22.43 5.79
C MET A 238 9.65 -21.82 7.10
N LYS A 239 9.03 -22.65 7.94
CA LYS A 239 8.50 -22.32 9.27
C LYS A 239 9.53 -21.50 10.05
N SER A 240 9.41 -20.18 10.01
CA SER A 240 10.26 -19.25 10.74
C SER A 240 9.39 -18.26 11.47
N LEU A 241 9.98 -17.61 12.48
CA LEU A 241 9.34 -16.71 13.45
C LEU A 241 8.85 -15.38 12.82
N LEU A 242 8.91 -15.23 11.50
CA LEU A 242 8.68 -13.99 10.79
C LEU A 242 7.27 -13.96 10.18
N LYS A 243 6.43 -13.01 10.59
CA LYS A 243 5.15 -12.71 9.92
C LYS A 243 5.43 -12.09 8.55
N LEU A 244 4.67 -12.50 7.53
CA LEU A 244 4.65 -11.83 6.22
C LEU A 244 3.31 -11.15 6.03
N GLN A 245 3.37 -9.91 5.57
CA GLN A 245 2.23 -9.12 5.16
C GLN A 245 2.44 -8.74 3.70
N GLN A 246 1.45 -9.01 2.85
CA GLN A 246 1.47 -8.53 1.47
C GLN A 246 0.87 -7.13 1.45
N LYS A 247 1.68 -6.10 1.15
CA LYS A 247 1.23 -4.75 0.85
C LYS A 247 0.57 -4.81 -0.55
N THR A 248 -0.75 -4.76 -0.59
CA THR A 248 -1.50 -4.72 -1.86
C THR A 248 -1.67 -3.25 -2.26
N ASN A 249 -1.08 -2.86 -3.39
CA ASN A 249 -1.27 -1.55 -4.02
C ASN A 249 -2.73 -1.30 -4.42
#